data_AF-A0A1P8KQL9-F1
#
_entry.id   AF-A0A1P8KQL9-F1
#
_cell.length_a   1.000
_cell.length_b   1.000
_cell.length_c   1.000
_cell.angle_alpha   90.00
_cell.angle_beta   90.00
_cell.angle_gamma   90.00
#
_symmetry.space_group_name_H-M   'P 1'
#
loop_
_entity.id
_entity.type
_entity.pdbx_description
1 polymer ?
#
loop_
_entity_poly.entity_id
_entity_poly.type
_entity_poly.pdbx_seq_one_letter_code
_entity_poly.pdbx_strand_id
1 'polypeptide(L)'
;MKKIPLVLIFFCSFSFAQDISGEKVFKTYCWGCHHQTSVAFGPSFQEMADKRTRGEIQGHIIAPKSTYKQLGHKRSVMPSFQDKLSIEELNAITDFIYTFKSSKDK
;
A
#
# COMPACT_ATOMS: atom_id res chain seq x y z
N MET A 1 -9.04 -1.75 62.51
CA MET A 1 -8.91 -2.55 61.27
C MET A 1 -9.72 -1.87 60.18
N LYS A 2 -9.08 -1.12 59.28
CA LYS A 2 -9.77 -0.33 58.23
C LYS A 2 -9.49 -1.01 56.90
N LYS A 3 -10.49 -1.67 56.31
CA LYS A 3 -10.38 -2.36 55.03
C LYS A 3 -10.46 -1.31 53.93
N ILE A 4 -9.33 -1.01 53.30
CA ILE A 4 -9.29 -0.19 52.08
C ILE A 4 -9.62 -1.14 50.93
N PRO A 5 -10.71 -0.93 50.17
CA PRO A 5 -10.95 -1.72 48.98
C PRO A 5 -9.96 -1.24 47.92
N LEU A 6 -9.08 -2.15 47.51
CA LEU A 6 -8.16 -2.00 46.39
C LEU A 6 -9.00 -1.86 45.10
N VAL A 7 -9.46 -0.65 44.81
CA VAL A 7 -10.07 -0.31 43.52
C VAL A 7 -8.93 -0.29 42.50
N LEU A 8 -8.67 -1.45 41.90
CA LEU A 8 -7.82 -1.62 40.72
C LEU A 8 -8.49 -0.88 39.55
N ILE A 9 -8.14 0.39 39.36
CA ILE A 9 -8.48 1.16 38.16
C ILE A 9 -7.62 0.57 37.03
N PHE A 10 -8.19 -0.38 36.29
CA PHE A 10 -7.64 -0.87 35.04
C PHE A 10 -7.85 0.20 33.97
N PHE A 11 -6.88 1.10 33.82
CA PHE A 11 -6.84 2.07 32.72
C PHE A 11 -6.54 1.30 31.42
N CYS A 12 -7.59 0.90 30.72
CA CYS A 12 -7.49 0.37 29.37
C CYS A 12 -7.07 1.54 28.45
N SER A 13 -5.80 1.61 28.09
CA SER A 13 -5.31 2.52 27.06
C SER A 13 -5.91 2.10 25.71
N PHE A 14 -6.94 2.80 25.27
CA PHE A 14 -7.42 2.69 23.89
C PHE A 14 -6.37 3.32 22.96
N SER A 15 -5.50 2.49 22.38
CA SER A 15 -4.65 2.91 21.28
C SER A 15 -5.52 3.11 20.04
N PHE A 16 -5.75 4.37 19.66
CA PHE A 16 -6.33 4.71 18.37
C PHE A 16 -5.30 4.46 17.28
N ALA A 17 -5.43 3.37 16.53
CA ALA A 17 -4.70 3.18 15.29
C ALA A 17 -5.19 4.23 14.28
N GLN A 18 -4.30 5.11 13.82
CA GLN A 18 -4.59 6.00 12.70
C GLN A 18 -4.60 5.17 11.42
N ASP A 19 -5.72 5.17 10.71
CA ASP A 19 -5.81 4.50 9.42
C ASP A 19 -5.01 5.30 8.36
N ILE A 20 -4.02 4.66 7.76
CA ILE A 20 -3.20 5.30 6.72
C ILE A 20 -3.97 5.20 5.40
N SER A 21 -4.41 6.36 4.90
CA SER A 21 -5.12 6.41 3.60
C SER A 21 -4.18 6.08 2.44
N GLY A 22 -4.44 4.96 1.75
CA GLY A 22 -3.73 4.60 0.52
C GLY A 22 -3.92 5.62 -0.62
N GLU A 23 -5.06 6.33 -0.66
CA GLU A 23 -5.28 7.44 -1.60
C GLU A 23 -4.30 8.60 -1.34
N LYS A 24 -4.01 8.89 -0.06
CA LYS A 24 -3.01 9.90 0.31
C LYS A 24 -1.63 9.48 -0.18
N VAL A 25 -1.21 8.23 0.05
CA VAL A 25 0.06 7.69 -0.44
C VAL A 25 0.13 7.80 -1.98
N PHE A 26 -0.95 7.44 -2.68
CA PHE A 26 -1.05 7.58 -4.14
C PHE A 26 -0.82 9.03 -4.59
N LYS A 27 -1.54 9.99 -4.01
CA LYS A 27 -1.43 11.42 -4.32
C LYS A 27 -0.08 12.04 -3.91
N THR A 28 0.66 11.42 -3.00
CA THR A 28 1.99 11.89 -2.63
C THR A 28 3.06 11.34 -3.56
N TYR A 29 3.01 10.05 -3.90
CA TYR A 29 4.16 9.36 -4.50
C TYR A 29 3.92 8.80 -5.91
N CYS A 30 2.69 8.43 -6.25
CA CYS A 30 2.43 7.57 -7.42
C CYS A 30 1.69 8.30 -8.56
N TRP A 31 0.85 9.29 -8.23
CA TRP A 31 -0.06 9.98 -9.15
C TRP A 31 0.61 10.64 -10.35
N GLY A 32 1.88 11.05 -10.22
CA GLY A 32 2.62 11.67 -11.33
C GLY A 32 2.92 10.71 -12.48
N CYS A 33 2.88 9.39 -12.24
CA CYS A 33 3.20 8.38 -13.25
C CYS A 33 2.08 7.38 -13.51
N HIS A 34 1.20 7.15 -12.53
CA HIS A 34 0.13 6.16 -12.62
C HIS A 34 -1.25 6.81 -12.54
N HIS A 35 -2.16 6.33 -13.36
CA HIS A 35 -3.59 6.65 -13.27
C HIS A 35 -4.36 5.41 -12.81
N GLN A 36 -5.52 5.61 -12.17
CA GLN A 36 -6.25 4.51 -11.56
C GLN A 36 -6.80 3.52 -12.60
N THR A 37 -7.35 4.00 -13.71
CA THR A 37 -8.04 3.17 -14.72
C THR A 37 -7.46 3.25 -16.13
N SER A 38 -6.49 4.13 -16.38
CA SER A 38 -5.96 4.40 -17.71
C SER A 38 -4.44 4.28 -17.70
N VAL A 39 -3.85 3.89 -18.83
CA VAL A 39 -2.39 3.87 -18.95
C VAL A 39 -1.87 5.31 -18.95
N ALA A 40 -0.79 5.55 -18.21
CA ALA A 40 -0.06 6.81 -18.17
C ALA A 40 1.43 6.54 -18.45
N PHE A 41 2.35 7.09 -17.67
CA PHE A 41 3.77 6.71 -17.76
C PHE A 41 4.00 5.27 -17.27
N GLY A 42 3.21 4.82 -16.30
CA GLY A 42 3.11 3.44 -15.85
C GLY A 42 1.76 2.79 -16.21
N PRO A 43 1.61 1.48 -15.97
CA PRO A 43 0.33 0.78 -16.11
C PRO A 43 -0.72 1.35 -15.16
N SER A 44 -2.01 1.16 -15.49
CA SER A 44 -3.09 1.59 -14.63
C SER A 44 -3.17 0.75 -13.34
N PHE A 45 -3.77 1.30 -12.29
CA PHE A 45 -3.99 0.54 -11.05
C PHE A 45 -4.91 -0.66 -11.29
N GLN A 46 -5.94 -0.50 -12.11
CA GLN A 46 -6.78 -1.60 -12.58
C GLN A 46 -5.96 -2.71 -13.25
N GLU A 47 -5.09 -2.37 -14.21
CA GLU A 47 -4.24 -3.38 -14.88
C GLU A 47 -3.34 -4.10 -13.88
N MET A 48 -2.72 -3.37 -12.95
CA MET A 48 -1.89 -3.96 -11.90
C MET A 48 -2.69 -4.90 -11.01
N ALA A 49 -3.88 -4.48 -10.55
CA ALA A 49 -4.73 -5.26 -9.68
C ALA A 49 -5.31 -6.51 -10.35
N ASP A 50 -5.56 -6.46 -11.65
CA ASP A 50 -6.04 -7.60 -12.44
C ASP A 50 -4.92 -8.62 -12.71
N LYS A 51 -3.68 -8.18 -12.93
CA LYS A 51 -2.57 -9.04 -13.40
C LYS A 51 -1.60 -9.49 -12.33
N ARG A 52 -1.50 -8.78 -11.20
CA ARG A 52 -0.39 -8.95 -10.23
C ARG A 52 -0.88 -9.36 -8.86
N THR A 53 -0.13 -10.25 -8.24
CA THR A 53 -0.25 -10.56 -6.82
C THR A 53 0.19 -9.36 -5.97
N ARG A 54 -0.28 -9.30 -4.72
CA ARG A 54 0.14 -8.27 -3.77
C ARG A 54 1.66 -8.21 -3.61
N GLY A 55 2.31 -9.38 -3.52
CA GLY A 55 3.76 -9.48 -3.39
C GLY A 55 4.51 -8.93 -4.60
N GLU A 56 4.02 -9.16 -5.82
CA GLU A 56 4.60 -8.56 -7.03
C GLU A 56 4.47 -7.03 -7.03
N ILE A 57 3.33 -6.48 -6.62
CA ILE A 57 3.12 -5.03 -6.52
C ILE A 57 4.08 -4.44 -5.48
N GLN A 58 4.10 -4.99 -4.26
CA GLN A 58 4.95 -4.49 -3.18
C GLN A 58 6.43 -4.63 -3.50
N GLY A 59 6.83 -5.78 -4.04
CA GLY A 59 8.20 -6.03 -4.47
C GLY A 59 8.65 -5.09 -5.60
N HIS A 60 7.74 -4.73 -6.51
CA HIS A 60 8.06 -3.74 -7.55
C HIS A 60 8.18 -2.32 -7.00
N ILE A 61 7.32 -1.93 -6.05
CA ILE A 61 7.41 -0.62 -5.38
C ILE A 61 8.75 -0.47 -4.64
N ILE A 62 9.19 -1.53 -3.93
CA ILE A 62 10.45 -1.53 -3.17
C ILE A 62 11.67 -1.63 -4.10
N ALA A 63 11.67 -2.58 -5.04
CA ALA A 63 12.86 -2.92 -5.85
C ALA A 63 12.55 -2.97 -7.36
N PRO A 64 12.16 -1.84 -7.98
CA PRO A 64 11.71 -1.82 -9.37
C PRO A 64 12.81 -2.20 -10.36
N LYS A 65 14.08 -1.88 -10.06
CA LYS A 65 15.25 -2.27 -10.88
C LYS A 65 15.49 -3.78 -10.91
N SER A 66 15.09 -4.50 -9.86
CA SER A 66 15.32 -5.93 -9.73
C SER A 66 14.16 -6.76 -10.30
N THR A 67 12.94 -6.22 -10.30
CA THR A 67 11.71 -6.98 -10.60
C THR A 67 11.14 -6.71 -11.99
N TYR A 68 11.48 -5.59 -12.65
CA TYR A 68 10.81 -5.17 -13.89
C TYR A 68 10.80 -6.21 -15.02
N LYS A 69 11.89 -6.97 -15.20
CA LYS A 69 11.97 -8.00 -16.25
C LYS A 69 10.99 -9.15 -16.00
N GLN A 70 10.87 -9.58 -14.73
CA GLN A 70 9.94 -10.64 -14.33
C GLN A 70 8.49 -10.21 -14.57
N LEU A 71 8.21 -8.92 -14.44
CA LEU A 71 6.90 -8.34 -14.75
C LEU A 71 6.70 -8.06 -16.24
N GLY A 72 7.64 -8.42 -17.12
CA GLY A 72 7.50 -8.29 -18.57
C GLY A 72 7.86 -6.90 -19.12
N HIS A 73 8.45 -6.02 -18.32
CA HIS A 73 8.92 -4.71 -18.79
C HIS A 73 10.34 -4.81 -19.38
N LYS A 74 10.63 -3.98 -20.41
CA LYS A 74 11.95 -3.91 -21.03
C LYS A 74 12.96 -3.10 -20.22
N ARG A 75 12.50 -2.15 -19.42
CA ARG A 75 13.28 -1.28 -18.52
C ARG A 75 12.39 -0.77 -17.39
N SER A 76 12.99 -0.29 -16.31
CA SER A 76 12.26 0.44 -15.26
C SER A 76 12.73 1.89 -15.17
N VAL A 77 11.76 2.80 -15.12
CA VAL A 77 11.94 4.21 -14.76
C VAL A 77 11.31 4.53 -13.40
N MET A 78 10.63 3.56 -12.80
CA MET A 78 10.03 3.71 -11.48
C MET A 78 11.15 3.82 -10.43
N PRO A 79 11.17 4.88 -9.61
CA PRO A 79 12.13 4.98 -8.52
C PRO A 79 11.83 3.95 -7.43
N SER A 80 12.86 3.53 -6.69
CA SER A 80 12.66 2.68 -5.51
C SER A 80 12.03 3.50 -4.38
N PHE A 81 11.07 2.90 -3.68
CA PHE A 81 10.43 3.47 -2.49
C PHE A 81 10.80 2.75 -1.19
N GLN A 82 11.84 1.89 -1.20
CA GLN A 82 12.27 1.10 -0.05
C GLN A 82 12.51 1.95 1.21
N ASP A 83 13.17 3.09 1.05
CA ASP A 83 13.51 4.00 2.16
C ASP A 83 12.53 5.19 2.28
N LYS A 84 11.37 5.10 1.62
CA LYS A 84 10.40 6.20 1.52
C LYS A 84 9.03 5.85 2.09
N LEU A 85 8.60 4.60 1.94
CA LEU A 85 7.33 4.12 2.47
C LEU A 85 7.59 3.23 3.69
N SER A 86 6.81 3.45 4.74
CA SER A 86 6.70 2.46 5.81
C SER A 86 5.99 1.19 5.32
N ILE A 87 6.02 0.11 6.10
CA ILE A 87 5.30 -1.12 5.78
C ILE A 87 3.79 -0.85 5.74
N GLU A 88 3.28 -0.01 6.64
CA GLU A 88 1.88 0.38 6.70
C GLU A 88 1.47 1.20 5.48
N GLU A 89 2.30 2.15 5.03
CA GLU A 89 2.05 2.91 3.80
C GLU A 89 2.10 2.02 2.55
N LEU A 90 3.04 1.07 2.51
CA LEU A 90 3.16 0.08 1.44
C LEU A 90 1.92 -0.84 1.37
N ASN A 91 1.40 -1.26 2.52
CA ASN A 91 0.16 -2.01 2.59
C ASN A 91 -1.03 -1.15 2.13
N ALA A 92 -1.14 0.09 2.62
CA ALA A 92 -2.22 1.01 2.29
C ALA A 92 -2.28 1.34 0.79
N ILE A 93 -1.15 1.62 0.13
CA ILE A 93 -1.13 1.86 -1.32
C ILE A 93 -1.49 0.58 -2.10
N THR A 94 -1.06 -0.58 -1.63
CA THR A 94 -1.41 -1.86 -2.26
C THR A 94 -2.90 -2.14 -2.15
N ASP A 95 -3.50 -1.89 -0.99
CA ASP A 95 -4.95 -2.00 -0.79
C ASP A 95 -5.71 -1.04 -1.69
N PHE A 96 -5.25 0.21 -1.77
CA PHE A 96 -5.84 1.21 -2.66
C PHE A 96 -5.79 0.79 -4.13
N ILE A 97 -4.65 0.27 -4.62
CA ILE A 97 -4.53 -0.28 -5.98
C ILE A 97 -5.55 -1.41 -6.20
N TYR A 98 -5.69 -2.32 -5.23
CA TYR A 98 -6.61 -3.45 -5.32
C TYR A 98 -8.09 -3.06 -5.36
N THR A 99 -8.47 -1.87 -4.87
CA THR A 99 -9.86 -1.39 -5.00
C THR A 99 -10.31 -1.28 -6.46
N PHE A 100 -9.36 -1.05 -7.39
CA PHE A 100 -9.57 -0.93 -8.83
C PHE A 100 -9.62 -2.26 -9.58
N LYS A 101 -9.45 -3.40 -8.91
CA LYS A 101 -9.61 -4.72 -9.53
C LYS A 101 -10.97 -4.84 -10.21
N SER A 102 -10.99 -5.30 -11.46
CA SER A 102 -12.21 -5.46 -12.24
C SER A 102 -13.14 -6.51 -11.62
N SER A 103 -14.46 -6.32 -11.79
CA SER A 103 -15.48 -7.20 -11.20
C SER A 103 -15.59 -8.58 -11.85
N LYS A 104 -14.87 -8.85 -12.95
CA LYS A 104 -14.86 -10.19 -13.56
C LYS A 104 -14.15 -11.23 -12.68
N ASP A 105 -13.33 -10.77 -11.73
CA ASP A 105 -12.53 -11.59 -10.82
C ASP A 105 -12.71 -11.19 -9.34
N LYS A 106 -13.84 -10.55 -8.97
CA LYS A 106 -14.21 -10.25 -7.56
C LYS A 106 -15.21 -11.27 -7.02
#